data_AF-M1A384-F1
#
_entry.id   AF-M1A384-F1
#
_cell.length_a   1.000
_cell.length_b   1.000
_cell.length_c   1.000
_cell.angle_alpha   90.00
_cell.angle_beta   90.00
_cell.angle_gamma   90.00
#
_symmetry.space_group_name_H-M   'P 1'
#
loop_
_entity.id
_entity.type
_entity.pdbx_description
1 polymer ?
#
loop_
_entity_poly.entity_id
_entity_poly.type
_entity_poly.pdbx_seq_one_letter_code
_entity_poly.pdbx_strand_id
1 'polypeptide(L)'
;MGCLVVLLLFTLVTCSVCETFFEERFDDGWRNRWVKSEWKSSEGKAGTFKHTAGNWPGDPDDRGLQTTSDAKHFALSAKIPEFSNKNTTLVVQYSIKFEQDIECGGGYIKLLSGYVNQKKFGGDTPYSFMFGPDICGTQTKKLHVILSYQGQNYPIKKELECETDKLTHFYTFILRPDASYSIWIDGRERDSGSMYTDWDILPPRKIKAVNAKKPTDWDDREYIEDPNDDKPEGYDSIPREIPDRKAKKPINWDDEDDGMWKAPKVPNPAYRGAWKRKKIKNPNYKGKWKIPWIDNPEFEDDPDLYVLKPIKYVGIEVWQVKAGSIFDNILIGDDPDYANQVIQEVFSHREAEKEAFEEAEKVRKAKEEEEAQRSREEGERRRRERGRDRHRDRYKRRYHHDYMDDDHVSSYFFFFSPHLFHPDLFC
;
A
#
# COMPACT_ATOMS: atom_id res chain seq x y z
N MET A 1 -52.52 59.70 -11.50
CA MET A 1 -51.99 58.36 -11.83
C MET A 1 -50.58 58.26 -11.28
N GLY A 2 -50.16 57.09 -10.79
CA GLY A 2 -48.81 56.88 -10.26
C GLY A 2 -48.76 56.20 -8.89
N CYS A 3 -49.22 54.95 -8.79
CA CYS A 3 -48.91 54.11 -7.64
C CYS A 3 -47.52 53.50 -7.82
N LEU A 4 -46.58 53.82 -6.92
CA LEU A 4 -45.26 53.21 -6.91
C LEU A 4 -45.32 51.90 -6.09
N VAL A 5 -45.30 50.75 -6.76
CA VAL A 5 -45.27 49.45 -6.09
C VAL A 5 -43.82 49.08 -5.78
N VAL A 6 -43.45 49.11 -4.50
CA VAL A 6 -42.13 48.66 -4.03
C VAL A 6 -42.16 47.14 -3.83
N LEU A 7 -41.43 46.42 -4.69
CA LEU A 7 -41.30 44.97 -4.65
C LEU A 7 -40.13 44.58 -3.74
N LEU A 8 -40.44 44.15 -2.51
CA LEU A 8 -39.46 43.62 -1.56
C LEU A 8 -39.05 42.18 -1.95
N LEU A 9 -37.88 42.05 -2.57
CA LEU A 9 -37.22 40.76 -2.80
C LEU A 9 -36.64 40.23 -1.49
N PHE A 10 -37.35 39.27 -0.87
CA PHE A 10 -36.78 38.45 0.20
C PHE A 10 -35.77 37.46 -0.40
N THR A 11 -34.47 37.76 -0.26
CA THR A 11 -33.41 36.78 -0.48
C THR A 11 -33.46 35.73 0.63
N LEU A 12 -33.97 34.55 0.32
CA LEU A 12 -33.88 33.38 1.20
C LEU A 12 -32.41 32.96 1.33
N VAL A 13 -31.76 33.40 2.40
CA VAL A 13 -30.45 32.88 2.80
C VAL A 13 -30.68 31.48 3.35
N THR A 14 -30.41 30.47 2.53
CA THR A 14 -30.32 29.08 2.99
C THR A 14 -29.04 28.93 3.80
N CYS A 15 -29.12 29.09 5.12
CA CYS A 15 -28.07 28.61 6.01
C CYS A 15 -27.96 27.09 5.83
N SER A 16 -26.90 26.64 5.16
CA SER A 16 -26.49 25.25 5.24
C SER A 16 -26.04 24.99 6.68
N VAL A 17 -26.76 24.12 7.39
CA VAL A 17 -26.40 23.74 8.75
C VAL A 17 -25.50 22.52 8.64
N CYS A 18 -24.21 22.68 8.93
CA CYS A 18 -23.28 21.56 9.15
C CYS A 18 -23.81 20.70 10.32
N GLU A 19 -23.97 19.40 10.11
CA GLU A 19 -24.36 18.46 11.15
C GLU A 19 -23.16 17.62 11.62
N THR A 20 -22.66 17.95 12.82
CA THR A 20 -21.65 17.15 13.51
C THR A 20 -22.32 15.97 14.22
N PHE A 21 -22.36 14.80 13.56
CA PHE A 21 -22.92 13.56 14.14
C PHE A 21 -22.14 13.06 15.37
N PHE A 22 -20.83 13.27 15.40
CA PHE A 22 -19.94 12.95 16.53
C PHE A 22 -18.63 13.74 16.47
N GLU A 23 -18.15 14.22 17.61
CA GLU A 23 -16.81 14.79 17.77
C GLU A 23 -16.20 14.34 19.11
N GLU A 24 -14.89 14.04 19.12
CA GLU A 24 -14.14 13.60 20.28
C GLU A 24 -12.69 14.16 20.23
N ARG A 25 -12.38 15.03 21.20
CA ARG A 25 -11.03 15.58 21.49
C ARG A 25 -10.41 14.98 22.76
N PHE A 26 -10.97 13.84 23.20
CA PHE A 26 -10.58 13.07 24.39
C PHE A 26 -10.54 13.82 25.73
N ASP A 27 -11.32 14.91 25.87
CA ASP A 27 -11.45 15.73 27.09
C ASP A 27 -11.60 14.95 28.41
N ASP A 28 -11.32 15.63 29.51
CA ASP A 28 -11.56 15.16 30.88
C ASP A 28 -13.03 14.74 31.08
N GLY A 29 -13.29 13.44 30.93
CA GLY A 29 -14.64 12.87 30.90
C GLY A 29 -14.86 11.80 29.82
N TRP A 30 -13.94 11.65 28.86
CA TRP A 30 -14.05 10.69 27.73
C TRP A 30 -14.40 9.24 28.13
N ARG A 31 -14.03 8.81 29.35
CA ARG A 31 -14.38 7.47 29.89
C ARG A 31 -15.88 7.25 30.10
N ASN A 32 -16.69 8.32 30.05
CA ASN A 32 -18.15 8.25 30.03
C ASN A 32 -18.70 8.04 28.60
N ARG A 33 -17.94 8.44 27.56
CA ARG A 33 -18.26 8.27 26.14
C ARG A 33 -17.80 6.89 25.63
N TRP A 34 -16.59 6.44 26.00
CA TRP A 34 -15.95 5.23 25.49
C TRP A 34 -15.96 4.04 26.45
N VAL A 35 -16.31 2.87 25.92
CA VAL A 35 -16.28 1.58 26.62
C VAL A 35 -15.09 0.76 26.14
N LYS A 36 -14.23 0.34 27.08
CA LYS A 36 -13.20 -0.67 26.82
C LYS A 36 -13.82 -2.06 26.71
N SER A 37 -13.50 -2.75 25.61
CA SER A 37 -13.86 -4.15 25.41
C SER A 37 -13.09 -5.09 26.35
N GLU A 38 -13.71 -6.22 26.66
CA GLU A 38 -13.10 -7.34 27.39
C GLU A 38 -12.61 -8.45 26.44
N TRP A 39 -12.85 -8.32 25.13
CA TRP A 39 -12.27 -9.19 24.09
C TRP A 39 -10.74 -9.30 24.28
N LYS A 40 -10.19 -10.51 24.08
CA LYS A 40 -8.79 -10.87 24.32
C LYS A 40 -8.25 -10.70 25.76
N SER A 41 -9.06 -10.30 26.75
CA SER A 41 -8.62 -10.16 28.15
C SER A 41 -8.25 -11.50 28.79
N SER A 42 -9.06 -12.55 28.56
CA SER A 42 -8.80 -13.91 29.07
C SER A 42 -7.58 -14.58 28.44
N GLU A 43 -7.16 -14.15 27.24
CA GLU A 43 -5.90 -14.58 26.60
C GLU A 43 -4.67 -13.80 27.11
N GLY A 44 -4.84 -12.79 27.99
CA GLY A 44 -3.77 -11.87 28.37
C GLY A 44 -3.28 -10.96 27.23
N LYS A 45 -4.07 -10.84 26.15
CA LYS A 45 -3.72 -10.13 24.92
C LYS A 45 -4.45 -8.80 24.73
N ALA A 46 -5.40 -8.45 25.60
CA ALA A 46 -6.01 -7.12 25.59
C ALA A 46 -5.03 -6.05 26.10
N GLY A 47 -4.87 -4.97 25.34
CA GLY A 47 -4.05 -3.81 25.71
C GLY A 47 -4.81 -2.80 26.58
N THR A 48 -4.18 -1.65 26.83
CA THR A 48 -4.75 -0.51 27.56
C THR A 48 -4.43 0.80 26.85
N PHE A 49 -5.26 1.82 27.09
CA PHE A 49 -5.05 3.17 26.58
C PHE A 49 -4.65 4.11 27.72
N LYS A 50 -3.69 5.00 27.45
CA LYS A 50 -3.27 6.12 28.30
C LYS A 50 -3.76 7.42 27.66
N HIS A 51 -4.36 8.29 28.46
CA HIS A 51 -4.77 9.63 28.07
C HIS A 51 -3.55 10.56 28.17
N THR A 52 -3.04 11.11 27.05
CA THR A 52 -1.73 11.78 27.00
C THR A 52 -1.47 12.48 25.65
N ALA A 53 -0.74 13.60 25.68
CA ALA A 53 -0.28 14.33 24.49
C ALA A 53 0.99 13.73 23.81
N GLY A 54 1.47 12.59 24.31
CA GLY A 54 2.80 12.03 23.98
C GLY A 54 3.95 12.61 24.81
N ASN A 55 5.15 12.53 24.26
CA ASN A 55 6.44 13.01 24.80
C ASN A 55 6.95 14.27 24.06
N TRP A 56 6.56 14.45 22.79
CA TRP A 56 6.76 15.69 22.02
C TRP A 56 5.40 16.22 21.48
N PRO A 57 4.53 16.75 22.34
CA PRO A 57 3.30 17.42 21.90
C PRO A 57 3.60 18.76 21.20
N GLY A 58 2.67 19.20 20.33
CA GLY A 58 2.61 20.60 19.90
C GLY A 58 1.92 21.48 20.96
N ASP A 59 0.84 20.96 21.55
CA ASP A 59 0.14 21.52 22.71
C ASP A 59 0.07 20.45 23.82
N PRO A 60 0.59 20.70 25.04
CA PRO A 60 0.54 19.74 26.14
C PRO A 60 -0.88 19.38 26.64
N ASP A 61 -1.89 20.22 26.39
CA ASP A 61 -3.27 20.00 26.84
C ASP A 61 -4.13 19.21 25.82
N ASP A 62 -3.72 19.17 24.55
CA ASP A 62 -4.25 18.32 23.46
C ASP A 62 -3.84 16.85 23.68
N ARG A 63 -4.76 16.00 24.16
CA ARG A 63 -4.43 14.73 24.82
C ARG A 63 -5.25 13.54 24.29
N GLY A 64 -4.71 12.86 23.29
CA GLY A 64 -5.35 11.68 22.73
C GLY A 64 -5.19 10.40 23.55
N LEU A 65 -5.65 9.29 22.96
CA LEU A 65 -5.54 7.95 23.52
C LEU A 65 -4.36 7.17 22.95
N GLN A 66 -3.28 7.10 23.72
CA GLN A 66 -2.06 6.33 23.42
C GLN A 66 -2.22 4.85 23.76
N THR A 67 -1.89 3.96 22.83
CA THR A 67 -1.74 2.51 23.08
C THR A 67 -0.50 2.26 23.97
N THR A 68 -0.63 1.43 25.03
CA THR A 68 0.41 1.38 26.09
C THR A 68 1.30 0.14 26.14
N SER A 69 0.96 -0.96 25.46
CA SER A 69 1.52 -2.27 25.79
C SER A 69 1.78 -3.14 24.56
N ASP A 70 3.04 -3.52 24.39
CA ASP A 70 3.52 -4.27 23.23
C ASP A 70 2.86 -5.65 23.07
N ALA A 71 2.71 -6.07 21.81
CA ALA A 71 2.06 -7.30 21.38
C ALA A 71 0.65 -7.49 21.99
N LYS A 72 -0.23 -6.51 21.77
CA LYS A 72 -1.63 -6.51 22.25
C LYS A 72 -2.64 -6.12 21.17
N HIS A 73 -3.87 -6.58 21.36
CA HIS A 73 -5.07 -6.05 20.72
C HIS A 73 -5.66 -4.92 21.58
N PHE A 74 -5.89 -3.76 20.98
CA PHE A 74 -6.51 -2.61 21.61
C PHE A 74 -7.93 -2.47 21.06
N ALA A 75 -8.95 -2.52 21.92
CA ALA A 75 -10.36 -2.50 21.51
C ALA A 75 -11.18 -1.57 22.41
N LEU A 76 -11.67 -0.48 21.83
CA LEU A 76 -12.39 0.61 22.50
C LEU A 76 -13.50 1.13 21.56
N SER A 77 -14.72 1.33 22.06
CA SER A 77 -15.83 1.87 21.25
C SER A 77 -16.63 2.92 22.00
N ALA A 78 -17.12 3.95 21.29
CA ALA A 78 -18.13 4.87 21.76
C ALA A 78 -19.46 4.62 21.05
N LYS A 79 -20.57 4.80 21.78
CA LYS A 79 -21.92 4.83 21.20
C LYS A 79 -22.27 6.28 20.87
N ILE A 80 -22.77 6.50 19.66
CA ILE A 80 -23.11 7.82 19.13
C ILE A 80 -24.64 7.92 18.86
N PRO A 81 -25.19 9.12 18.55
CA PRO A 81 -26.52 9.24 17.97
C PRO A 81 -26.62 8.39 16.70
N GLU A 82 -27.76 7.73 16.47
CA GLU A 82 -27.91 6.89 15.28
C GLU A 82 -28.25 7.76 14.06
N PHE A 83 -27.40 7.71 13.03
CA PHE A 83 -27.54 8.52 11.83
C PHE A 83 -27.36 7.68 10.55
N SER A 84 -27.70 8.25 9.40
CA SER A 84 -27.44 7.68 8.08
C SER A 84 -27.05 8.79 7.13
N ASN A 85 -26.06 8.54 6.27
CA ASN A 85 -25.60 9.51 5.27
C ASN A 85 -26.50 9.61 4.03
N LYS A 86 -27.73 9.08 4.05
CA LYS A 86 -28.63 9.15 2.90
C LYS A 86 -28.99 10.60 2.56
N ASN A 87 -28.77 10.98 1.30
CA ASN A 87 -28.92 12.33 0.75
C ASN A 87 -27.95 13.40 1.32
N THR A 88 -26.95 13.04 2.12
CA THR A 88 -25.91 13.97 2.60
C THR A 88 -24.51 13.41 2.37
N THR A 89 -23.50 14.28 2.48
CA THR A 89 -22.10 13.86 2.48
C THR A 89 -21.78 13.17 3.80
N LEU A 90 -20.96 12.12 3.78
CA LEU A 90 -20.33 11.56 4.97
C LEU A 90 -18.88 11.99 5.01
N VAL A 91 -18.50 12.72 6.06
CA VAL A 91 -17.11 13.02 6.40
C VAL A 91 -16.71 12.21 7.62
N VAL A 92 -15.59 11.49 7.51
CA VAL A 92 -14.97 10.73 8.60
C VAL A 92 -13.52 11.17 8.71
N GLN A 93 -13.20 11.92 9.76
CA GLN A 93 -11.87 12.47 10.01
C GLN A 93 -11.36 12.00 11.38
N TYR A 94 -10.05 11.78 11.49
CA TYR A 94 -9.36 11.70 12.77
C TYR A 94 -7.86 11.96 12.60
N SER A 95 -7.17 12.26 13.71
CA SER A 95 -5.73 12.32 13.75
C SER A 95 -5.12 11.08 14.40
N ILE A 96 -3.95 10.68 13.92
CA ILE A 96 -3.13 9.64 14.54
C ILE A 96 -1.64 10.02 14.50
N LYS A 97 -0.95 9.78 15.61
CA LYS A 97 0.49 9.95 15.76
C LYS A 97 1.14 8.59 16.01
N PHE A 98 2.03 8.16 15.11
CA PHE A 98 2.89 7.00 15.31
C PHE A 98 4.15 7.41 16.07
N GLU A 99 3.98 7.73 17.35
CA GLU A 99 5.07 8.24 18.19
C GLU A 99 6.21 7.22 18.36
N GLN A 100 5.85 5.94 18.42
CA GLN A 100 6.77 4.82 18.42
C GLN A 100 7.23 4.44 17.00
N ASP A 101 8.42 3.83 16.88
CA ASP A 101 8.85 3.16 15.65
C ASP A 101 7.95 1.94 15.38
N ILE A 102 6.80 2.13 14.74
CA ILE A 102 5.80 1.07 14.58
C ILE A 102 6.28 0.03 13.57
N GLU A 103 6.78 -1.10 14.09
CA GLU A 103 7.24 -2.22 13.26
C GLU A 103 6.07 -2.95 12.58
N CYS A 104 4.98 -3.18 13.31
CA CYS A 104 3.74 -3.71 12.76
C CYS A 104 2.55 -3.38 13.67
N GLY A 105 1.50 -2.80 13.11
CA GLY A 105 0.23 -2.56 13.77
C GLY A 105 -0.72 -1.64 12.99
N GLY A 106 -2.01 -1.79 13.29
CA GLY A 106 -3.06 -0.95 12.73
C GLY A 106 -3.16 0.40 13.43
N GLY A 107 -3.60 1.40 12.68
CA GLY A 107 -3.95 2.75 13.14
C GLY A 107 -5.33 3.21 12.70
N TYR A 108 -6.21 2.28 12.29
CA TYR A 108 -7.52 2.54 11.70
C TYR A 108 -8.68 2.57 12.71
N ILE A 109 -9.77 3.24 12.31
CA ILE A 109 -11.06 3.25 13.01
C ILE A 109 -12.12 2.47 12.23
N LYS A 110 -13.18 2.05 12.94
CA LYS A 110 -14.36 1.35 12.41
C LYS A 110 -15.62 2.12 12.76
N LEU A 111 -16.54 2.27 11.81
CA LEU A 111 -17.92 2.70 12.05
C LEU A 111 -18.84 1.48 12.02
N LEU A 112 -19.76 1.35 12.99
CA LEU A 112 -20.59 0.16 13.19
C LEU A 112 -22.08 0.49 13.28
N SER A 113 -22.89 -0.41 12.72
CA SER A 113 -24.35 -0.28 12.63
C SER A 113 -25.09 -1.23 13.58
N GLY A 114 -26.37 -0.90 13.87
CA GLY A 114 -27.26 -1.80 14.60
C GLY A 114 -26.92 -1.91 16.09
N TYR A 115 -26.95 -3.12 16.67
CA TYR A 115 -26.58 -3.34 18.07
C TYR A 115 -25.17 -3.92 18.19
N VAL A 116 -24.29 -3.20 18.90
CA VAL A 116 -22.94 -3.67 19.25
C VAL A 116 -22.84 -3.87 20.75
N ASN A 117 -22.50 -5.09 21.17
CA ASN A 117 -22.07 -5.35 22.54
C ASN A 117 -20.63 -4.85 22.71
N GLN A 118 -20.48 -3.59 23.12
CA GLN A 118 -19.18 -2.92 23.29
C GLN A 118 -18.19 -3.67 24.19
N LYS A 119 -18.67 -4.48 25.15
CA LYS A 119 -17.81 -5.33 26.00
C LYS A 119 -17.23 -6.55 25.28
N LYS A 120 -17.76 -6.90 24.11
CA LYS A 120 -17.28 -7.97 23.24
C LYS A 120 -16.74 -7.47 21.90
N PHE A 121 -16.63 -6.15 21.71
CA PHE A 121 -16.09 -5.55 20.49
C PHE A 121 -14.66 -6.01 20.21
N GLY A 122 -14.36 -6.36 18.97
CA GLY A 122 -13.15 -7.03 18.53
C GLY A 122 -13.12 -7.27 17.03
N GLY A 123 -12.06 -7.90 16.52
CA GLY A 123 -11.81 -8.16 15.09
C GLY A 123 -13.03 -8.61 14.28
N ASP A 124 -13.72 -9.63 14.78
CA ASP A 124 -14.87 -10.29 14.11
C ASP A 124 -16.19 -9.50 14.22
N THR A 125 -16.19 -8.30 14.80
CA THR A 125 -17.43 -7.50 14.94
C THR A 125 -17.81 -6.88 13.60
N PRO A 126 -19.03 -7.09 13.08
CA PRO A 126 -19.47 -6.47 11.83
C PRO A 126 -19.42 -4.94 11.91
N TYR A 127 -18.72 -4.34 10.96
CA TYR A 127 -18.62 -2.90 10.75
C TYR A 127 -19.28 -2.51 9.41
N SER A 128 -19.57 -1.24 9.24
CA SER A 128 -20.09 -0.67 7.98
C SER A 128 -18.99 -0.02 7.16
N PHE A 129 -17.99 0.55 7.85
CA PHE A 129 -16.83 1.19 7.26
C PHE A 129 -15.60 0.97 8.15
N MET A 130 -14.42 0.77 7.55
CA MET A 130 -13.11 0.82 8.22
C MET A 130 -12.20 1.73 7.41
N PHE A 131 -11.50 2.64 8.10
CA PHE A 131 -10.64 3.63 7.48
C PHE A 131 -9.39 3.90 8.33
N GLY A 132 -8.23 3.97 7.67
CA GLY A 132 -6.99 4.41 8.31
C GLY A 132 -5.72 3.62 7.95
N PRO A 133 -4.56 4.06 8.44
CA PRO A 133 -3.27 3.44 8.14
C PRO A 133 -3.12 2.07 8.82
N ASP A 134 -2.40 1.18 8.15
CA ASP A 134 -1.96 -0.13 8.62
C ASP A 134 -0.53 -0.37 8.15
N ILE A 135 0.40 -0.42 9.09
CA ILE A 135 1.84 -0.49 8.85
C ILE A 135 2.31 -1.87 9.32
N CYS A 136 3.01 -2.63 8.49
CA CYS A 136 3.62 -3.89 8.88
C CYS A 136 4.88 -4.18 8.05
N GLY A 137 6.04 -4.02 8.70
CA GLY A 137 7.36 -4.12 8.09
C GLY A 137 7.57 -3.09 6.97
N THR A 138 8.45 -3.43 6.03
CA THR A 138 8.74 -2.62 4.84
C THR A 138 7.77 -2.88 3.68
N GLN A 139 6.85 -3.86 3.80
CA GLN A 139 6.00 -4.34 2.71
C GLN A 139 4.55 -3.85 2.80
N THR A 140 4.06 -3.57 4.01
CA THR A 140 2.71 -3.03 4.22
C THR A 140 2.83 -1.63 4.83
N LYS A 141 2.37 -0.63 4.08
CA LYS A 141 2.20 0.77 4.52
C LYS A 141 0.90 1.30 3.90
N LYS A 142 -0.21 0.66 4.22
CA LYS A 142 -1.46 0.80 3.45
C LYS A 142 -2.48 1.64 4.20
N LEU A 143 -3.08 2.60 3.50
CA LEU A 143 -4.28 3.29 3.96
C LEU A 143 -5.50 2.43 3.59
N HIS A 144 -6.06 1.71 4.55
CA HIS A 144 -7.28 0.92 4.35
C HIS A 144 -8.47 1.82 4.12
N VAL A 145 -9.30 1.45 3.14
CA VAL A 145 -10.64 2.01 2.92
C VAL A 145 -11.56 0.83 2.58
N ILE A 146 -12.30 0.34 3.57
CA ILE A 146 -13.09 -0.90 3.47
C ILE A 146 -14.55 -0.60 3.74
N LEU A 147 -15.41 -0.86 2.75
CA LEU A 147 -16.86 -0.63 2.81
C LEU A 147 -17.59 -1.97 2.94
N SER A 148 -18.60 -2.04 3.81
CA SER A 148 -19.39 -3.27 4.02
C SER A 148 -20.73 -3.21 3.30
N TYR A 149 -20.87 -3.98 2.22
CA TYR A 149 -22.08 -4.06 1.40
C TYR A 149 -22.69 -5.45 1.49
N GLN A 150 -24.02 -5.53 1.67
CA GLN A 150 -24.81 -6.75 1.87
C GLN A 150 -24.31 -7.76 2.95
N GLY A 151 -23.29 -7.42 3.74
CA GLY A 151 -22.68 -8.29 4.76
C GLY A 151 -21.28 -8.80 4.40
N GLN A 152 -20.77 -8.49 3.21
CA GLN A 152 -19.38 -8.71 2.81
C GLN A 152 -18.59 -7.39 2.89
N ASN A 153 -17.31 -7.49 3.25
CA ASN A 153 -16.41 -6.34 3.33
C ASN A 153 -15.57 -6.25 2.06
N TYR A 154 -15.58 -5.09 1.42
CA TYR A 154 -14.87 -4.81 0.17
C TYR A 154 -13.76 -3.80 0.44
N PRO A 155 -12.47 -4.19 0.36
CA PRO A 155 -11.37 -3.23 0.37
C PRO A 155 -11.29 -2.50 -0.97
N ILE A 156 -10.75 -1.28 -0.95
CA ILE A 156 -10.48 -0.51 -2.18
C ILE A 156 -9.41 -1.22 -3.04
N LYS A 157 -9.57 -1.18 -4.36
CA LYS A 157 -8.62 -1.75 -5.34
C LYS A 157 -7.33 -0.94 -5.48
N LYS A 158 -7.35 0.34 -5.13
CA LYS A 158 -6.19 1.23 -5.21
C LYS A 158 -5.18 0.88 -4.12
N GLU A 159 -3.90 0.83 -4.46
CA GLU A 159 -2.84 0.78 -3.45
C GLU A 159 -2.58 2.21 -2.95
N LEU A 160 -3.11 2.52 -1.77
CA LEU A 160 -2.96 3.82 -1.12
C LEU A 160 -1.89 3.73 -0.03
N GLU A 161 -0.92 4.62 -0.06
CA GLU A 161 0.13 4.72 0.96
C GLU A 161 -0.34 5.55 2.17
N CYS A 162 0.25 5.28 3.33
CA CYS A 162 0.07 6.09 4.54
C CYS A 162 1.38 6.80 4.94
N GLU A 163 1.26 7.92 5.63
CA GLU A 163 2.41 8.64 6.21
C GLU A 163 3.08 7.78 7.29
N THR A 164 4.40 7.78 7.35
CA THR A 164 5.18 6.95 8.30
C THR A 164 6.33 7.70 8.97
N ASP A 165 6.15 8.99 9.26
CA ASP A 165 7.00 9.68 10.24
C ASP A 165 6.40 9.59 11.67
N LYS A 166 6.92 10.38 12.61
CA LYS A 166 6.58 10.32 14.05
C LYS A 166 5.75 11.50 14.56
N LEU A 167 5.23 12.30 13.65
CA LEU A 167 4.37 13.44 13.93
C LEU A 167 2.89 13.02 13.79
N THR A 168 1.99 13.93 14.15
CA THR A 168 0.54 13.72 14.04
C THR A 168 0.07 13.85 12.58
N HIS A 169 -0.75 12.96 12.06
CA HIS A 169 -1.34 13.10 10.72
C HIS A 169 -2.84 12.96 10.74
N PHE A 170 -3.53 13.79 9.97
CA PHE A 170 -4.98 13.73 9.81
C PHE A 170 -5.36 12.89 8.60
N TYR A 171 -6.20 11.89 8.82
CA TYR A 171 -6.78 11.06 7.77
C TYR A 171 -8.26 11.41 7.65
N THR A 172 -8.69 11.79 6.44
CA THR A 172 -10.07 12.20 6.15
C THR A 172 -10.62 11.41 4.97
N PHE A 173 -11.80 10.81 5.13
CA PHE A 173 -12.58 10.21 4.07
C PHE A 173 -13.89 10.98 3.88
N ILE A 174 -14.20 11.32 2.63
CA ILE A 174 -15.40 12.06 2.23
C ILE A 174 -16.15 11.19 1.21
N LEU A 175 -17.41 10.86 1.46
CA LEU A 175 -18.28 10.09 0.55
C LEU A 175 -19.55 10.88 0.26
N ARG A 176 -19.85 11.10 -1.02
CA ARG A 176 -20.92 12.00 -1.48
C ARG A 176 -22.15 11.24 -2.02
N PRO A 177 -23.33 11.89 -2.10
CA PRO A 177 -24.56 11.26 -2.63
C PRO A 177 -24.54 10.78 -4.09
N ASP A 178 -23.50 11.11 -4.86
CA ASP A 178 -23.28 10.60 -6.22
C ASP A 178 -22.38 9.33 -6.26
N ALA A 179 -22.07 8.77 -5.09
CA ALA A 179 -21.09 7.69 -4.89
C ALA A 179 -19.68 8.03 -5.39
N SER A 180 -19.33 9.32 -5.47
CA SER A 180 -17.94 9.79 -5.50
C SER A 180 -17.35 9.86 -4.09
N TYR A 181 -16.03 9.72 -3.98
CA TYR A 181 -15.32 9.92 -2.72
C TYR A 181 -14.04 10.75 -2.92
N SER A 182 -13.55 11.30 -1.82
CA SER A 182 -12.23 11.92 -1.71
C SER A 182 -11.52 11.42 -0.45
N ILE A 183 -10.20 11.29 -0.53
CA ILE A 183 -9.32 10.94 0.58
C ILE A 183 -8.35 12.09 0.76
N TRP A 184 -8.41 12.75 1.91
CA TRP A 184 -7.49 13.81 2.26
C TRP A 184 -6.53 13.33 3.37
N ILE A 185 -5.25 13.70 3.23
CA ILE A 185 -4.25 13.60 4.29
C ILE A 185 -3.75 15.01 4.58
N ASP A 186 -3.69 15.39 5.85
CA ASP A 186 -3.17 16.69 6.31
C ASP A 186 -3.82 17.89 5.59
N GLY A 187 -5.14 17.83 5.40
CA GLY A 187 -5.96 18.86 4.75
C GLY A 187 -5.81 18.94 3.22
N ARG A 188 -5.21 17.94 2.57
CA ARG A 188 -4.95 17.92 1.12
C ARG A 188 -5.46 16.65 0.49
N GLU A 189 -6.18 16.78 -0.64
CA GLU A 189 -6.60 15.61 -1.40
C GLU A 189 -5.40 14.83 -1.93
N ARG A 190 -5.36 13.54 -1.60
CA ARG A 190 -4.34 12.57 -2.03
C ARG A 190 -4.88 11.65 -3.13
N ASP A 191 -6.16 11.30 -3.04
CA ASP A 191 -6.86 10.44 -3.99
C ASP A 191 -8.36 10.75 -4.01
N SER A 192 -9.01 10.52 -5.15
CA SER A 192 -10.47 10.61 -5.31
C SER A 192 -10.96 9.69 -6.43
N GLY A 193 -12.25 9.37 -6.45
CA GLY A 193 -12.81 8.42 -7.39
C GLY A 193 -14.28 8.07 -7.14
N SER A 194 -14.69 6.85 -7.48
CA SER A 194 -16.08 6.40 -7.31
C SER A 194 -16.21 4.96 -6.85
N MET A 195 -17.27 4.67 -6.07
CA MET A 195 -17.61 3.32 -5.63
C MET A 195 -17.86 2.35 -6.79
N TYR A 196 -18.33 2.84 -7.95
CA TYR A 196 -18.55 2.05 -9.15
C TYR A 196 -17.26 1.58 -9.85
N THR A 197 -16.11 2.21 -9.58
CA THR A 197 -14.83 1.88 -10.23
C THR A 197 -13.81 1.26 -9.28
N ASP A 198 -13.79 1.71 -8.02
CA ASP A 198 -12.63 1.52 -7.14
C ASP A 198 -12.83 0.42 -6.09
N TRP A 199 -14.05 -0.13 -5.99
CA TRP A 199 -14.35 -1.39 -5.28
C TRP A 199 -15.02 -2.38 -6.22
N ASP A 200 -15.03 -3.67 -5.86
CA ASP A 200 -15.73 -4.74 -6.60
C ASP A 200 -17.08 -5.08 -5.93
N ILE A 201 -17.83 -4.04 -5.53
CA ILE A 201 -19.13 -4.17 -4.86
C ILE A 201 -20.23 -4.60 -5.84
N LEU A 202 -20.33 -3.90 -6.96
CA LEU A 202 -21.23 -4.23 -8.07
C LEU A 202 -20.43 -4.87 -9.22
N PRO A 203 -21.03 -5.79 -9.99
CA PRO A 203 -20.37 -6.38 -11.16
C PRO A 203 -20.13 -5.32 -12.26
N PRO A 204 -19.21 -5.55 -13.20
CA PRO A 204 -18.87 -4.54 -14.22
C PRO A 204 -20.06 -4.26 -15.15
N ARG A 205 -20.36 -2.98 -15.39
CA ARG A 205 -21.46 -2.52 -16.28
C ARG A 205 -21.42 -3.13 -17.69
N LYS A 206 -20.24 -3.47 -18.21
CA LYS A 206 -20.05 -4.13 -19.52
C LYS A 206 -19.08 -5.30 -19.42
N ILE A 207 -19.39 -6.36 -20.17
CA ILE A 207 -18.59 -7.58 -20.30
C ILE A 207 -18.25 -7.85 -21.77
N LYS A 208 -17.20 -8.62 -22.04
CA LYS A 208 -16.91 -9.08 -23.41
C LYS A 208 -17.91 -10.17 -23.78
N ALA A 209 -18.51 -10.08 -24.96
CA ALA A 209 -19.40 -11.11 -25.48
C ALA A 209 -18.60 -12.36 -25.89
N VAL A 210 -18.23 -13.21 -24.94
CA VAL A 210 -17.35 -14.39 -25.17
C VAL A 210 -17.86 -15.36 -26.25
N ASN A 211 -19.18 -15.41 -26.46
CA ASN A 211 -19.84 -16.23 -27.47
C ASN A 211 -20.03 -15.52 -28.83
N ALA A 212 -19.61 -14.26 -28.97
CA ALA A 212 -19.70 -13.53 -30.22
C ALA A 212 -18.78 -14.15 -31.28
N LYS A 213 -19.36 -14.53 -32.41
CA LYS A 213 -18.62 -15.03 -33.57
C LYS A 213 -18.24 -13.87 -34.48
N LYS A 214 -17.07 -13.95 -35.11
CA LYS A 214 -16.70 -13.04 -36.20
C LYS A 214 -17.74 -13.14 -37.34
N PRO A 215 -18.31 -12.01 -37.82
CA PRO A 215 -19.22 -12.04 -38.97
C PRO A 215 -18.55 -12.56 -40.24
N THR A 216 -19.30 -13.27 -41.08
CA THR A 216 -18.78 -13.88 -42.32
C THR A 216 -18.45 -12.87 -43.41
N ASP A 217 -19.05 -11.68 -43.36
CA ASP A 217 -18.77 -10.52 -44.22
C ASP A 217 -17.57 -9.68 -43.75
N TRP A 218 -16.98 -9.99 -42.60
CA TRP A 218 -15.93 -9.19 -41.99
C TRP A 218 -14.56 -9.54 -42.58
N ASP A 219 -14.07 -8.71 -43.51
CA ASP A 219 -12.73 -8.87 -44.07
C ASP A 219 -11.66 -8.21 -43.18
N ASP A 220 -10.69 -9.00 -42.71
CA ASP A 220 -9.53 -8.50 -41.94
C ASP A 220 -8.34 -8.11 -42.86
N ARG A 221 -8.46 -8.28 -44.18
CA ARG A 221 -7.39 -7.98 -45.13
C ARG A 221 -7.38 -6.49 -45.46
N GLU A 222 -6.45 -5.74 -44.87
CA GLU A 222 -6.24 -4.30 -45.19
C GLU A 222 -5.94 -4.08 -46.69
N TYR A 223 -5.24 -5.03 -47.32
CA TYR A 223 -4.94 -5.02 -48.75
C TYR A 223 -5.48 -6.28 -49.43
N ILE A 224 -6.17 -6.08 -50.55
CA ILE A 224 -6.56 -7.13 -51.49
C ILE A 224 -5.79 -6.93 -52.80
N GLU A 225 -5.76 -7.98 -53.63
CA GLU A 225 -5.29 -7.83 -55.00
C GLU A 225 -6.36 -7.10 -55.82
N ASP A 226 -5.95 -6.17 -56.69
CA ASP A 226 -6.84 -5.32 -57.47
C ASP A 226 -7.59 -6.16 -58.52
N PRO A 227 -8.93 -6.31 -58.42
CA PRO A 227 -9.69 -7.14 -59.35
C PRO A 227 -9.65 -6.62 -60.79
N ASN A 228 -9.27 -5.35 -61.01
CA ASN A 228 -9.19 -4.72 -62.33
C ASN A 228 -7.76 -4.71 -62.91
N ASP A 229 -6.74 -5.08 -62.11
CA ASP A 229 -5.36 -5.19 -62.58
C ASP A 229 -5.13 -6.56 -63.21
N ASP A 230 -5.58 -6.74 -64.45
CA ASP A 230 -5.33 -7.98 -65.19
C ASP A 230 -3.92 -8.04 -65.79
N LYS A 231 -3.41 -9.26 -65.94
CA LYS A 231 -2.08 -9.52 -66.48
C LYS A 231 -2.02 -9.09 -67.96
N PRO A 232 -1.10 -8.19 -68.36
CA PRO A 232 -0.98 -7.77 -69.75
C PRO A 232 -0.72 -8.95 -70.70
N GLU A 233 -1.35 -8.91 -71.87
CA GLU A 233 -1.13 -9.91 -72.91
C GLU A 233 0.35 -9.97 -73.33
N GLY A 234 0.85 -11.18 -73.57
CA GLY A 234 2.26 -11.43 -73.90
C GLY A 234 3.27 -11.24 -72.76
N TYR A 235 2.87 -10.85 -71.54
CA TYR A 235 3.79 -10.63 -70.41
C TYR A 235 4.68 -11.85 -70.12
N ASP A 236 4.08 -13.04 -70.04
CA ASP A 236 4.83 -14.29 -69.78
C ASP A 236 5.70 -14.73 -70.97
N SER A 237 5.44 -14.19 -72.16
CA SER A 237 6.20 -14.45 -73.39
C SER A 237 7.47 -13.59 -73.50
N ILE A 238 7.67 -12.64 -72.57
CA ILE A 238 8.90 -11.85 -72.50
C ILE A 238 10.04 -12.74 -71.98
N PRO A 239 11.08 -13.06 -72.79
CA PRO A 239 12.15 -13.95 -72.34
C PRO A 239 13.02 -13.25 -71.28
N ARG A 240 13.47 -14.00 -70.28
CA ARG A 240 14.36 -13.51 -69.20
C ARG A 240 15.68 -12.93 -69.73
N GLU A 241 16.13 -13.44 -70.87
CA GLU A 241 17.39 -13.08 -71.51
C GLU A 241 17.15 -12.85 -73.01
N ILE A 242 17.91 -11.92 -73.60
CA ILE A 242 17.92 -11.63 -75.04
C ILE A 242 19.36 -11.65 -75.56
N PRO A 243 19.61 -11.96 -76.85
CA PRO A 243 20.95 -11.83 -77.43
C PRO A 243 21.44 -10.38 -77.36
N ASP A 244 22.69 -10.16 -76.96
CA ASP A 244 23.27 -8.83 -76.90
C ASP A 244 23.45 -8.23 -78.30
N ARG A 245 22.69 -7.18 -78.60
CA ARG A 245 22.75 -6.42 -79.85
C ARG A 245 24.03 -5.57 -79.98
N LYS A 246 24.83 -5.42 -78.92
CA LYS A 246 26.13 -4.73 -78.94
C LYS A 246 27.31 -5.69 -79.11
N ALA A 247 27.13 -6.97 -78.79
CA ALA A 247 28.14 -7.98 -79.05
C ALA A 247 28.37 -8.12 -80.55
N LYS A 248 29.64 -8.25 -80.94
CA LYS A 248 30.07 -8.56 -82.31
C LYS A 248 30.79 -9.90 -82.30
N LYS A 249 30.72 -10.64 -83.40
CA LYS A 249 31.56 -11.82 -83.62
C LYS A 249 33.04 -11.43 -83.42
N PRO A 250 33.82 -12.13 -82.58
CA PRO A 250 35.25 -11.88 -82.45
C PRO A 250 35.97 -12.05 -83.80
N ILE A 251 37.01 -11.25 -84.03
CA ILE A 251 37.74 -11.25 -85.30
C ILE A 251 38.56 -12.54 -85.54
N ASN A 252 38.68 -13.37 -84.49
CA ASN A 252 39.43 -14.62 -84.44
C ASN A 252 38.53 -15.85 -84.20
N TRP A 253 37.23 -15.76 -84.52
CA TRP A 253 36.26 -16.85 -84.36
C TRP A 253 36.03 -17.57 -85.68
N ASP A 254 36.21 -18.89 -85.70
CA ASP A 254 35.99 -19.72 -86.88
C ASP A 254 34.62 -20.42 -86.83
N ASP A 255 33.81 -20.33 -87.89
CA ASP A 255 32.50 -20.99 -87.89
C ASP A 255 32.58 -22.50 -88.21
N GLU A 256 33.72 -23.02 -88.68
CA GLU A 256 33.94 -24.46 -88.87
C GLU A 256 34.40 -25.15 -87.57
N ASP A 257 35.36 -24.56 -86.84
CA ASP A 257 35.90 -25.13 -85.58
C ASP A 257 35.13 -24.71 -84.31
N ASP A 258 34.79 -23.42 -84.12
CA ASP A 258 34.01 -22.95 -82.96
C ASP A 258 32.48 -23.11 -83.18
N GLY A 259 32.07 -23.35 -84.42
CA GLY A 259 30.67 -23.41 -84.86
C GLY A 259 30.01 -22.03 -85.01
N MET A 260 28.81 -21.99 -85.61
CA MET A 260 28.08 -20.74 -85.90
C MET A 260 27.96 -19.82 -84.68
N TRP A 261 28.63 -18.66 -84.75
CA TRP A 261 28.64 -17.67 -83.66
C TRP A 261 27.23 -17.22 -83.26
N LYS A 262 26.97 -17.20 -81.96
CA LYS A 262 25.72 -16.70 -81.36
C LYS A 262 26.05 -15.61 -80.35
N ALA A 263 25.44 -14.45 -80.50
CA ALA A 263 25.62 -13.33 -79.57
C ALA A 263 25.32 -13.76 -78.13
N PRO A 264 26.21 -13.47 -77.15
CA PRO A 264 25.97 -13.77 -75.75
C PRO A 264 24.62 -13.27 -75.26
N LYS A 265 23.96 -14.07 -74.41
CA LYS A 265 22.70 -13.67 -73.80
C LYS A 265 22.94 -12.68 -72.67
N VAL A 266 22.16 -11.60 -72.65
CA VAL A 266 22.14 -10.60 -71.58
C VAL A 266 20.75 -10.52 -70.95
N PRO A 267 20.63 -10.13 -69.67
CA PRO A 267 19.33 -9.96 -69.01
C PRO A 267 18.44 -8.98 -69.79
N ASN A 268 17.20 -9.38 -70.06
CA ASN A 268 16.26 -8.58 -70.83
C ASN A 268 15.71 -7.43 -69.96
N PRO A 269 15.94 -6.14 -70.31
CA PRO A 269 15.42 -5.01 -69.51
C PRO A 269 13.89 -4.91 -69.45
N ALA A 270 13.18 -5.60 -70.35
CA ALA A 270 11.73 -5.68 -70.34
C ALA A 270 11.18 -6.79 -69.41
N TYR A 271 12.01 -7.77 -69.00
CA TYR A 271 11.58 -8.87 -68.15
C TYR A 271 11.49 -8.42 -66.68
N ARG A 272 10.25 -8.34 -66.16
CA ARG A 272 9.97 -7.83 -64.80
C ARG A 272 9.75 -8.93 -63.75
N GLY A 273 10.16 -10.17 -64.04
CA GLY A 273 9.91 -11.33 -63.19
C GLY A 273 8.50 -11.91 -63.38
N ALA A 274 8.11 -12.86 -62.53
CA ALA A 274 6.76 -13.42 -62.56
C ALA A 274 5.72 -12.35 -62.19
N TRP A 275 4.65 -12.24 -62.98
CA TRP A 275 3.59 -11.24 -62.76
C TRP A 275 2.91 -11.41 -61.40
N LYS A 276 2.59 -10.29 -60.76
CA LYS A 276 1.80 -10.23 -59.52
C LYS A 276 0.81 -9.08 -59.64
N ARG A 277 -0.47 -9.38 -59.41
CA ARG A 277 -1.57 -8.41 -59.35
C ARG A 277 -1.24 -7.33 -58.30
N LYS A 278 -1.47 -6.06 -58.65
CA LYS A 278 -1.28 -4.93 -57.73
C LYS A 278 -2.09 -5.14 -56.45
N LYS A 279 -1.60 -4.63 -55.33
CA LYS A 279 -2.34 -4.60 -54.07
C LYS A 279 -2.95 -3.23 -53.85
N ILE A 280 -4.27 -3.18 -53.69
CA ILE A 280 -5.04 -1.98 -53.34
C ILE A 280 -5.55 -2.09 -51.91
N LYS A 281 -5.84 -0.94 -51.28
CA LYS A 281 -6.57 -0.93 -50.01
C LYS A 281 -7.96 -1.52 -50.22
N ASN A 282 -8.35 -2.43 -49.34
CA ASN A 282 -9.63 -3.11 -49.41
C ASN A 282 -10.77 -2.18 -48.95
N PRO A 283 -11.75 -1.85 -49.80
CA PRO A 283 -12.88 -1.00 -49.41
C PRO A 283 -13.74 -1.59 -48.29
N ASN A 284 -13.70 -2.92 -48.12
CA ASN A 284 -14.49 -3.67 -47.13
C ASN A 284 -13.72 -3.95 -45.82
N TYR A 285 -12.50 -3.43 -45.64
CA TYR A 285 -11.71 -3.65 -44.43
C TYR A 285 -12.27 -2.86 -43.25
N LYS A 286 -12.96 -3.55 -42.34
CA LYS A 286 -13.59 -2.99 -41.13
C LYS A 286 -12.61 -2.87 -39.94
N GLY A 287 -11.31 -3.01 -40.19
CA GLY A 287 -10.29 -3.25 -39.17
C GLY A 287 -10.22 -4.73 -38.76
N LYS A 288 -9.23 -5.11 -37.95
CA LYS A 288 -9.17 -6.46 -37.36
C LYS A 288 -10.36 -6.67 -36.43
N TRP A 289 -11.13 -7.75 -36.61
CA TRP A 289 -12.24 -8.08 -35.74
C TRP A 289 -11.81 -8.20 -34.26
N LYS A 290 -12.65 -7.70 -33.36
CA LYS A 290 -12.49 -7.77 -31.90
C LYS A 290 -13.80 -8.25 -31.28
N ILE A 291 -13.72 -9.01 -30.20
CA ILE A 291 -14.88 -9.39 -29.39
C ILE A 291 -15.54 -8.09 -28.88
N PRO A 292 -16.84 -7.86 -29.15
CA PRO A 292 -17.53 -6.65 -28.72
C PRO A 292 -17.76 -6.67 -27.20
N TRP A 293 -17.83 -5.48 -26.62
CA TRP A 293 -18.37 -5.29 -25.27
C TRP A 293 -19.89 -5.16 -25.36
N ILE A 294 -20.59 -5.91 -24.52
CA ILE A 294 -22.04 -5.85 -24.32
C ILE A 294 -22.32 -5.40 -22.90
N ASP A 295 -23.50 -4.86 -22.67
CA ASP A 295 -24.00 -4.58 -21.32
C ASP A 295 -24.17 -5.89 -20.54
N ASN A 296 -23.83 -5.87 -19.26
CA ASN A 296 -23.79 -7.08 -18.43
C ASN A 296 -25.20 -7.42 -17.91
N PRO A 297 -25.76 -8.61 -18.20
CA PRO A 297 -27.09 -8.99 -17.70
C PRO A 297 -27.14 -9.15 -16.17
N GLU A 298 -25.99 -9.37 -15.53
CA GLU A 298 -25.87 -9.46 -14.06
C GLU A 298 -25.69 -8.06 -13.41
N PHE A 299 -25.65 -6.97 -14.19
CA PHE A 299 -25.52 -5.62 -13.65
C PHE A 299 -26.89 -4.99 -13.36
N GLU A 300 -27.19 -4.86 -12.07
CA GLU A 300 -28.23 -4.00 -11.53
C GLU A 300 -27.56 -2.78 -10.87
N ASP A 301 -28.12 -1.58 -11.06
CA ASP A 301 -27.56 -0.32 -10.56
C ASP A 301 -28.19 0.01 -9.20
N ASP A 302 -27.39 0.22 -8.16
CA ASP A 302 -27.87 0.60 -6.83
C ASP A 302 -27.75 2.13 -6.63
N PRO A 303 -28.84 2.91 -6.68
CA PRO A 303 -28.79 4.35 -6.45
C PRO A 303 -28.48 4.72 -5.00
N ASP A 304 -28.60 3.79 -4.05
CA ASP A 304 -28.23 3.94 -2.65
C ASP A 304 -26.84 3.33 -2.34
N LEU A 305 -26.02 3.00 -3.35
CA LEU A 305 -24.68 2.37 -3.19
C LEU A 305 -23.76 3.10 -2.18
N TYR A 306 -23.89 4.43 -2.07
CA TYR A 306 -23.12 5.27 -1.13
C TYR A 306 -23.69 5.27 0.31
N VAL A 307 -24.92 4.79 0.50
CA VAL A 307 -25.63 4.84 1.78
C VAL A 307 -25.14 3.71 2.67
N LEU A 308 -24.38 4.06 3.71
CA LEU A 308 -24.01 3.10 4.73
C LEU A 308 -25.25 2.69 5.53
N LYS A 309 -25.23 1.46 6.05
CA LYS A 309 -26.18 1.04 7.09
C LYS A 309 -26.14 2.05 8.26
N PRO A 310 -27.25 2.31 8.96
CA PRO A 310 -27.31 3.37 9.98
C PRO A 310 -26.27 3.20 11.09
N ILE A 311 -25.34 4.15 11.16
CA ILE A 311 -24.19 4.12 12.06
C ILE A 311 -24.64 4.49 13.48
N LYS A 312 -24.19 3.71 14.47
CA LYS A 312 -24.57 3.85 15.89
C LYS A 312 -23.37 3.81 16.84
N TYR A 313 -22.20 3.39 16.36
CA TYR A 313 -20.96 3.35 17.13
C TYR A 313 -19.75 3.69 16.27
N VAL A 314 -18.73 4.25 16.90
CA VAL A 314 -17.35 4.34 16.40
C VAL A 314 -16.46 3.48 17.29
N GLY A 315 -15.43 2.84 16.72
CA GLY A 315 -14.53 1.98 17.47
C GLY A 315 -13.10 1.94 16.93
N ILE A 316 -12.14 1.99 17.84
CA ILE A 316 -10.73 1.69 17.59
C ILE A 316 -10.56 0.20 17.92
N GLU A 317 -10.20 -0.61 16.92
CA GLU A 317 -9.83 -2.01 17.13
C GLU A 317 -8.61 -2.34 16.27
N VAL A 318 -7.45 -2.47 16.92
CA VAL A 318 -6.15 -2.65 16.26
C VAL A 318 -5.28 -3.63 17.02
N TRP A 319 -4.49 -4.43 16.30
CA TRP A 319 -3.30 -5.10 16.84
C TRP A 319 -2.09 -4.18 16.71
N GLN A 320 -1.21 -4.14 17.71
CA GLN A 320 0.11 -3.52 17.59
C GLN A 320 1.21 -4.37 18.24
N VAL A 321 2.33 -4.54 17.53
CA VAL A 321 3.55 -5.18 18.03
C VAL A 321 4.29 -4.23 18.97
N LYS A 322 4.60 -3.02 18.50
CA LYS A 322 5.13 -1.91 19.32
C LYS A 322 4.02 -0.90 19.56
N ALA A 323 3.67 -0.67 20.81
CA ALA A 323 2.63 0.28 21.21
C ALA A 323 3.19 1.71 21.36
N GLY A 324 2.31 2.71 21.31
CA GLY A 324 2.65 4.14 21.38
C GLY A 324 1.77 5.03 20.50
N SER A 325 0.95 4.45 19.62
CA SER A 325 0.08 5.22 18.72
C SER A 325 -0.95 6.00 19.50
N ILE A 326 -1.02 7.31 19.25
CA ILE A 326 -2.00 8.21 19.85
C ILE A 326 -3.10 8.48 18.83
N PHE A 327 -4.35 8.16 19.19
CA PHE A 327 -5.54 8.48 18.40
C PHE A 327 -6.20 9.73 18.99
N ASP A 328 -6.59 10.69 18.15
CA ASP A 328 -7.23 11.93 18.58
C ASP A 328 -8.13 12.57 17.51
N ASN A 329 -8.81 13.66 17.86
CA ASN A 329 -9.56 14.55 16.97
C ASN A 329 -10.57 13.81 16.05
N ILE A 330 -11.28 12.83 16.60
CA ILE A 330 -12.22 11.99 15.83
C ILE A 330 -13.50 12.78 15.55
N LEU A 331 -13.77 13.04 14.28
CA LEU A 331 -14.91 13.81 13.78
C LEU A 331 -15.71 12.98 12.77
N ILE A 332 -17.02 12.98 12.92
CA ILE A 332 -17.98 12.40 11.97
C ILE A 332 -19.08 13.45 11.74
N GLY A 333 -19.25 13.89 10.50
CA GLY A 333 -20.18 14.95 10.12
C GLY A 333 -20.48 14.94 8.62
N ASP A 334 -21.03 16.04 8.09
CA ASP A 334 -21.31 16.18 6.66
C ASP A 334 -20.56 17.30 5.92
N ASP A 335 -19.86 18.18 6.64
CA ASP A 335 -19.12 19.32 6.06
C ASP A 335 -17.58 19.11 5.98
N PRO A 336 -16.99 19.00 4.77
CA PRO A 336 -15.55 18.95 4.57
C PRO A 336 -14.81 20.25 4.96
N ASP A 337 -15.46 21.42 4.87
CA ASP A 337 -14.82 22.70 5.18
C ASP A 337 -14.67 22.86 6.70
N TYR A 338 -15.65 22.43 7.50
CA TYR A 338 -15.51 22.31 8.95
C TYR A 338 -14.44 21.27 9.35
N ALA A 339 -14.40 20.12 8.68
CA ALA A 339 -13.37 19.12 8.93
C ALA A 339 -11.95 19.69 8.68
N ASN A 340 -11.75 20.44 7.59
CA ASN A 340 -10.48 21.13 7.36
C ASN A 340 -10.19 22.24 8.39
N GLN A 341 -11.20 22.95 8.92
CA GLN A 341 -11.00 23.92 10.01
C GLN A 341 -10.40 23.26 11.26
N VAL A 342 -10.88 22.06 11.64
CA VAL A 342 -10.32 21.25 12.73
C VAL A 342 -8.84 20.88 12.47
N ILE A 343 -8.47 20.61 11.21
CA ILE A 343 -7.06 20.38 10.85
C ILE A 343 -6.24 21.66 11.05
N GLN A 344 -6.72 22.82 10.59
CA GLN A 344 -5.98 24.09 10.74
C GLN A 344 -5.86 24.54 12.21
N GLU A 345 -6.86 24.26 13.04
CA GLU A 345 -6.84 24.49 14.49
C GLU A 345 -5.66 23.75 15.14
N VAL A 346 -5.59 22.42 15.00
CA VAL A 346 -4.53 21.61 15.59
C VAL A 346 -3.17 21.89 14.94
N PHE A 347 -3.13 22.12 13.61
CA PHE A 347 -1.88 22.44 12.91
C PHE A 347 -1.34 23.85 13.19
N SER A 348 -2.07 24.72 13.90
CA SER A 348 -1.47 25.95 14.45
C SER A 348 -0.27 25.67 15.38
N HIS A 349 -0.26 24.49 16.03
CA HIS A 349 0.83 24.01 16.89
C HIS A 349 1.82 23.04 16.18
N ARG A 350 1.72 22.88 14.85
CA ARG A 350 2.52 21.89 14.07
C ARG A 350 4.03 22.13 14.12
N GLU A 351 4.46 23.39 14.13
CA GLU A 351 5.91 23.69 14.22
C GLU A 351 6.46 23.43 15.63
N ALA A 352 5.66 23.66 16.68
CA ALA A 352 6.05 23.29 18.05
C ALA A 352 6.20 21.77 18.21
N GLU A 353 5.32 20.97 17.61
CA GLU A 353 5.45 19.50 17.58
C GLU A 353 6.76 19.05 16.92
N LYS A 354 7.15 19.69 15.80
CA LYS A 354 8.40 19.41 15.09
C LYS A 354 9.63 19.82 15.90
N GLU A 355 9.65 21.02 16.48
CA GLU A 355 10.78 21.48 17.29
C GLU A 355 10.98 20.58 18.52
N ALA A 356 9.89 20.20 19.19
CA ALA A 356 9.90 19.24 20.29
C ALA A 356 10.38 17.85 19.85
N PHE A 357 9.96 17.37 18.68
CA PHE A 357 10.42 16.11 18.10
C PHE A 357 11.91 16.12 17.78
N GLU A 358 12.40 17.18 17.11
CA GLU A 358 13.82 17.31 16.78
C GLU A 358 14.70 17.36 18.03
N GLU A 359 14.27 18.06 19.08
CA GLU A 359 15.00 18.11 20.34
C GLU A 359 14.99 16.76 21.06
N ALA A 360 13.85 16.06 21.09
CA ALA A 360 13.77 14.70 21.62
C ALA A 360 14.71 13.73 20.85
N GLU A 361 14.79 13.85 19.52
CA GLU A 361 15.70 13.09 18.68
C GLU A 361 17.18 13.43 18.90
N LYS A 362 17.53 14.72 19.12
CA LYS A 362 18.89 15.15 19.51
C LYS A 362 19.28 14.53 20.86
N VAL A 363 18.40 14.63 21.86
CA VAL A 363 18.60 14.06 23.20
C VAL A 363 18.70 12.53 23.17
N ARG A 364 17.94 11.85 22.30
CA ARG A 364 18.05 10.40 22.09
C ARG A 364 19.42 10.02 21.51
N LYS A 365 19.83 10.66 20.41
CA LYS A 365 21.12 10.39 19.75
C LYS A 365 22.31 10.64 20.67
N ALA A 366 22.29 11.74 21.43
CA ALA A 366 23.35 12.03 22.40
C ALA A 366 23.49 10.94 23.49
N LYS A 367 22.37 10.38 23.98
CA LYS A 367 22.38 9.27 24.95
C LYS A 367 22.89 7.96 24.33
N GLU A 368 22.49 7.66 23.10
CA GLU A 368 22.96 6.48 22.35
C GLU A 368 24.46 6.57 22.05
N GLU A 369 24.99 7.75 21.73
CA GLU A 369 26.42 7.99 21.57
C GLU A 369 27.18 7.86 22.90
N GLU A 370 26.65 8.39 24.01
CA GLU A 370 27.25 8.27 25.34
C GLU A 370 27.27 6.80 25.83
N GLU A 371 26.20 6.03 25.58
CA GLU A 371 26.15 4.59 25.87
C GLU A 371 27.10 3.79 24.97
N ALA A 372 27.12 4.06 23.66
CA ALA A 372 28.06 3.43 22.73
C ALA A 372 29.52 3.73 23.10
N GLN A 373 29.83 4.94 23.57
CA GLN A 373 31.16 5.31 24.03
C GLN A 373 31.53 4.60 25.34
N ARG A 374 30.63 4.57 26.34
CA ARG A 374 30.84 3.77 27.57
C ARG A 374 31.07 2.29 27.27
N SER A 375 30.32 1.72 26.34
CA SER A 375 30.46 0.33 25.88
C SER A 375 31.81 0.07 25.19
N ARG A 376 32.28 1.00 24.36
CA ARG A 376 33.63 0.96 23.76
C ARG A 376 34.73 1.01 24.81
N GLU A 377 34.64 1.94 25.77
CA GLU A 377 35.61 2.11 26.85
C GLU A 377 35.66 0.91 27.78
N GLU A 378 34.51 0.32 28.14
CA GLU A 378 34.48 -0.92 28.91
C GLU A 378 35.03 -2.10 28.10
N GLY A 379 34.72 -2.18 26.80
CA GLY A 379 35.30 -3.17 25.89
C GLY A 379 36.82 -3.07 25.78
N GLU A 380 37.37 -1.85 25.73
CA GLU A 380 38.81 -1.61 25.80
C GLU A 380 39.40 -1.96 27.16
N ARG A 381 38.75 -1.57 28.27
CA ARG A 381 39.19 -1.93 29.62
C ARG A 381 39.28 -3.45 29.77
N ARG A 382 38.23 -4.19 29.40
CA ARG A 382 38.19 -5.67 29.40
C ARG A 382 39.29 -6.28 28.50
N ARG A 383 39.66 -5.64 27.39
CA ARG A 383 40.82 -6.05 26.55
C ARG A 383 42.16 -5.79 27.24
N ARG A 384 42.33 -4.62 27.87
CA ARG A 384 43.56 -4.22 28.60
C ARG A 384 43.81 -5.12 29.83
N GLU A 385 42.76 -5.47 30.57
CA GLU A 385 42.80 -6.42 31.69
C GLU A 385 43.25 -7.82 31.21
N ARG A 386 42.57 -8.40 30.21
CA ARG A 386 42.97 -9.69 29.59
C ARG A 386 44.40 -9.67 29.02
N GLY A 387 44.88 -8.51 28.56
CA GLY A 387 46.26 -8.31 28.11
C GLY A 387 47.27 -8.38 29.27
N ARG A 388 46.95 -7.76 30.41
CA ARG A 388 47.76 -7.84 31.64
C ARG A 388 47.84 -9.25 32.20
N ASP A 389 46.74 -10.00 32.19
CA ASP A 389 46.74 -11.39 32.67
C ASP A 389 47.62 -12.29 31.80
N ARG A 390 47.48 -12.21 30.47
CA ARG A 390 48.37 -12.93 29.53
C ARG A 390 49.84 -12.57 29.72
N HIS A 391 50.15 -11.30 30.02
CA HIS A 391 51.51 -10.87 30.32
C HIS A 391 52.01 -11.44 31.65
N ARG A 392 51.18 -11.42 32.69
CA ARG A 392 51.47 -11.99 34.02
C ARG A 392 51.74 -13.49 33.95
N ASP A 393 50.96 -14.24 33.17
CA ASP A 393 51.15 -15.68 33.01
C ASP A 393 52.37 -16.02 32.15
N ARG A 394 52.67 -15.22 31.10
CA ARG A 394 53.94 -15.33 30.36
C ARG A 394 55.14 -15.04 31.28
N TYR A 395 55.05 -14.04 32.15
CA TYR A 395 56.11 -13.68 33.10
C TYR A 395 56.32 -14.77 34.15
N LYS A 396 55.24 -15.32 34.73
CA LYS A 396 55.28 -16.50 35.62
C LYS A 396 55.94 -17.70 34.97
N ARG A 397 55.57 -18.03 33.72
CA ARG A 397 56.19 -19.15 32.97
C ARG A 397 57.68 -18.94 32.71
N ARG A 398 58.15 -17.69 32.61
CA ARG A 398 59.58 -17.38 32.46
C ARG A 398 60.32 -17.58 33.77
N TYR A 399 59.85 -16.93 34.85
CA TYR A 399 60.45 -17.08 36.18
C TYR A 399 60.44 -18.53 36.72
N HIS A 400 59.44 -19.34 36.34
CA HIS A 400 59.43 -20.77 36.69
C HIS A 400 60.45 -21.60 35.88
N HIS A 401 60.90 -21.12 34.72
CA HIS A 401 62.01 -21.74 33.99
C HIS A 401 63.35 -21.31 34.61
N ASP A 402 63.49 -20.03 34.94
CA ASP A 402 64.71 -19.43 35.49
C ASP A 402 65.05 -19.90 36.94
N TYR A 403 64.13 -20.61 37.61
CA TYR A 403 64.28 -21.14 38.99
C TYR A 403 64.33 -22.67 39.10
N MET A 404 64.22 -23.42 38.00
CA MET A 404 64.11 -24.89 38.03
C MET A 404 65.38 -25.64 37.62
N ASP A 405 66.46 -24.92 37.27
CA ASP A 405 67.75 -25.51 36.89
C ASP A 405 68.73 -25.68 38.09
N ASP A 406 68.42 -25.18 39.30
CA ASP A 406 69.37 -25.12 40.44
C ASP A 406 69.14 -26.18 41.56
N ASP A 407 67.93 -26.73 41.73
CA ASP A 407 67.58 -27.61 42.88
C ASP A 407 67.02 -28.99 42.45
N HIS A 408 67.77 -30.08 42.68
CA HIS A 408 67.38 -31.43 42.27
C HIS A 408 67.88 -32.58 43.18
N VAL A 409 67.46 -32.63 44.46
CA VAL A 409 67.93 -33.64 45.44
C VAL A 409 66.84 -34.19 46.39
N SER A 410 66.47 -35.48 46.24
CA SER A 410 65.86 -36.44 47.22
C SER A 410 64.52 -36.15 47.95
N SER A 411 63.75 -37.13 48.51
CA SER A 411 63.45 -38.54 48.16
C SER A 411 62.39 -39.23 49.10
N TYR A 412 61.27 -39.75 48.54
CA TYR A 412 60.44 -40.97 48.85
C TYR A 412 59.96 -41.50 50.25
N PHE A 413 58.73 -42.10 50.24
CA PHE A 413 57.99 -42.98 51.21
C PHE A 413 57.45 -42.32 52.53
N PHE A 414 56.53 -42.87 53.39
CA PHE A 414 55.87 -44.18 53.70
C PHE A 414 54.39 -43.94 54.23
N PHE A 415 53.56 -44.88 54.75
CA PHE A 415 52.90 -46.11 54.21
C PHE A 415 51.74 -46.62 55.16
N PHE A 416 50.91 -47.61 54.73
CA PHE A 416 50.03 -48.56 55.50
C PHE A 416 48.57 -48.23 55.99
N SER A 417 47.82 -49.33 56.26
CA SER A 417 46.36 -49.52 56.60
C SER A 417 46.14 -51.04 56.99
N PRO A 418 44.95 -51.70 57.20
CA PRO A 418 43.50 -51.33 57.16
C PRO A 418 42.63 -51.95 58.34
N HIS A 419 41.59 -52.79 58.05
CA HIS A 419 40.67 -53.62 58.91
C HIS A 419 39.42 -52.95 59.54
N LEU A 420 38.26 -53.62 59.78
CA LEU A 420 37.52 -54.74 59.13
C LEU A 420 36.16 -54.97 59.87
N PHE A 421 35.05 -55.37 59.21
CA PHE A 421 34.02 -56.37 59.64
C PHE A 421 32.87 -56.52 58.59
N HIS A 422 31.93 -57.46 58.78
CA HIS A 422 31.11 -58.08 57.69
C HIS A 422 29.58 -58.23 58.05
N PRO A 423 28.73 -59.12 57.44
CA PRO A 423 27.48 -58.71 56.77
C PRO A 423 26.15 -59.20 57.39
N ASP A 424 25.02 -58.73 56.83
CA ASP A 424 23.81 -59.50 56.41
C ASP A 424 22.98 -58.59 55.45
N LEU A 425 22.39 -58.99 54.30
CA LEU A 425 21.46 -60.06 53.89
C LEU A 425 19.95 -59.69 53.98
N PHE A 426 19.39 -59.06 52.93
CA PHE A 426 18.24 -59.53 52.10
C PHE A 426 17.59 -58.41 51.24
N CYS A 427 17.05 -58.82 50.08
CA CYS A 427 16.18 -58.08 49.14
C CYS A 427 16.77 -56.82 48.48
#